data_AF-A0A538BNQ7-F1
#
_entry.id   AF-A0A538BNQ7-F1
#
_cell.length_a   1.000
_cell.length_b   1.000
_cell.length_c   1.000
_cell.angle_alpha   90.00
_cell.angle_beta   90.00
_cell.angle_gamma   90.00
#
_symmetry.space_group_name_H-M   'P 1'
#
loop_
_entity.id
_entity.type
_entity.pdbx_description
1 polymer ?
#
loop_
_entity_poly.entity_id
_entity_poly.type
_entity_poly.pdbx_seq_one_letter_code
_entity_poly.pdbx_strand_id
1 'polypeptide(L)'
;MYDEREDCGSVLDRIRGGKMREPQSYTVPRAKADEDEFVEFLRAGDPAAGQFECVSCGHGELYVGELPTCPSCAGALWERSAWTPFARVLSALGGRLNY
;
A
#
# COMPACT_ATOMS: atom_id res chain seq x y z
N MET A 1 -7.07 39.46 31.51
CA MET A 1 -6.23 38.57 32.36
C MET A 1 -5.15 38.06 31.42
N TYR A 2 -3.97 38.67 31.49
CA TYR A 2 -2.86 38.49 30.55
C TYR A 2 -1.88 37.40 31.06
N ASP A 3 -1.17 36.79 30.09
CA ASP A 3 0.04 35.94 30.19
C ASP A 3 -0.15 34.63 31.01
N GLU A 4 0.65 33.55 30.93
CA GLU A 4 2.12 33.51 30.79
C GLU A 4 2.56 32.11 30.28
N ARG A 5 3.58 32.08 29.41
CA ARG A 5 4.26 30.85 28.94
C ARG A 5 4.80 30.02 30.10
N GLU A 6 4.73 28.70 30.00
CA GLU A 6 5.73 27.76 30.59
C GLU A 6 5.85 26.55 29.64
N ASP A 7 6.80 26.57 28.71
CA ASP A 7 8.23 26.20 28.85
C ASP A 7 8.48 24.69 28.77
N CYS A 8 9.39 24.35 27.86
CA CYS A 8 9.75 23.01 27.43
C CYS A 8 10.81 22.43 28.38
N GLY A 9 10.39 21.64 29.37
CA GLY A 9 11.30 20.91 30.27
C GLY A 9 11.53 19.46 29.85
N SER A 10 12.64 19.19 29.16
CA SER A 10 13.09 17.87 28.68
C SER A 10 13.21 16.80 29.77
N VAL A 11 12.43 15.72 29.70
CA VAL A 11 12.45 14.59 30.66
C VAL A 11 13.27 13.41 30.14
N LEU A 12 14.52 13.61 29.78
CA LEU A 12 15.42 12.48 29.53
C LEU A 12 16.81 12.75 30.11
N ASP A 13 16.89 12.77 31.44
CA ASP A 13 18.07 12.21 32.10
C ASP A 13 17.63 11.46 33.35
N ARG A 14 17.78 10.13 33.28
CA ARG A 14 18.16 9.18 34.36
C ARG A 14 17.35 7.89 34.37
N ILE A 15 17.75 6.96 33.49
CA ILE A 15 17.44 5.54 33.64
C ILE A 15 18.46 4.91 34.60
N ARG A 16 18.00 4.38 35.74
CA ARG A 16 18.76 3.41 36.55
C ARG A 16 17.88 2.24 37.00
N GLY A 17 18.08 1.11 36.32
CA GLY A 17 17.94 -0.28 36.77
C GLY A 17 16.71 -0.71 37.59
N GLY A 18 15.74 -1.34 36.92
CA GLY A 18 14.64 -2.10 37.56
C GLY A 18 14.48 -3.50 36.94
N LYS A 19 14.41 -4.52 37.79
CA LYS A 19 14.36 -5.97 37.53
C LYS A 19 13.19 -6.38 36.62
N MET A 20 13.50 -7.11 35.54
CA MET A 20 12.58 -7.64 34.53
C MET A 20 11.54 -8.58 35.17
N ARG A 21 10.25 -8.24 35.03
CA ARG A 21 9.12 -9.13 35.37
C ARG A 21 8.58 -9.71 34.07
N GLU A 22 8.35 -11.02 34.06
CA GLU A 22 7.92 -11.82 32.91
C GLU A 22 6.63 -11.26 32.29
N PRO A 23 6.63 -10.88 31.00
CA PRO A 23 5.45 -10.37 30.34
C PRO A 23 4.45 -11.50 30.12
N GLN A 24 3.26 -11.31 30.68
CA GLN A 24 2.15 -12.24 30.60
C GLN A 24 1.87 -12.58 29.13
N SER A 25 1.78 -13.88 28.83
CA SER A 25 1.45 -14.41 27.51
C SER A 25 0.17 -13.76 27.00
N TYR A 26 0.31 -12.78 26.12
CA TYR A 26 -0.80 -12.16 25.43
C TYR A 26 -1.23 -13.15 24.34
N THR A 27 -2.43 -13.68 24.47
CA THR A 27 -3.06 -14.42 23.38
C THR A 27 -3.18 -13.46 22.19
N VAL A 28 -2.41 -13.71 21.14
CA VAL A 28 -2.45 -12.91 19.90
C VAL A 28 -3.87 -13.06 19.33
N PRO A 29 -4.66 -11.98 19.24
CA PRO A 29 -5.90 -12.02 18.47
C PRO A 29 -5.51 -12.42 17.05
N ARG A 30 -6.24 -13.36 16.43
CA ARG A 30 -5.98 -13.74 15.04
C ARG A 30 -5.99 -12.47 14.20
N ALA A 31 -4.82 -12.09 13.68
CA ALA A 31 -4.70 -10.94 12.80
C ALA A 31 -5.73 -11.10 11.68
N LYS A 32 -6.63 -10.13 11.56
CA LYS A 32 -7.37 -9.93 10.32
C LYS A 32 -6.28 -9.61 9.30
N ALA A 33 -6.05 -10.51 8.35
CA ALA A 33 -5.20 -10.21 7.22
C ALA A 33 -5.69 -8.88 6.64
N ASP A 34 -4.77 -7.93 6.47
CA ASP A 34 -5.05 -6.67 5.79
C ASP A 34 -5.59 -7.06 4.41
N GLU A 35 -6.87 -6.79 4.16
CA GLU A 35 -7.52 -7.12 2.88
C GLU A 35 -6.90 -6.32 1.71
N ASP A 36 -6.03 -5.35 2.04
CA ASP A 36 -5.29 -4.47 1.15
C ASP A 36 -3.99 -5.05 0.57
N GLU A 37 -3.56 -6.28 0.95
CA GLU A 37 -2.34 -6.91 0.38
C GLU A 37 -2.63 -7.87 -0.78
N PHE A 38 -3.89 -8.06 -1.17
CA PHE A 38 -4.25 -8.89 -2.33
C PHE A 38 -4.66 -8.02 -3.50
N VAL A 39 -3.83 -7.99 -4.54
CA VAL A 39 -4.18 -7.35 -5.80
C VAL A 39 -5.11 -8.28 -6.58
N GLU A 40 -6.40 -7.95 -6.64
CA GLU A 40 -7.35 -8.68 -7.46
C GLU A 40 -7.00 -8.52 -8.95
N PHE A 41 -6.67 -9.63 -9.61
CA PHE A 41 -6.49 -9.68 -11.05
C PHE A 41 -7.84 -9.89 -11.74
N LEU A 42 -8.16 -9.01 -12.69
CA LEU A 42 -9.36 -9.10 -13.50
C LEU A 42 -9.02 -9.68 -14.88
N ARG A 43 -9.99 -10.36 -15.50
CA ARG A 43 -9.82 -10.89 -16.84
C ARG A 43 -10.58 -10.05 -17.86
N ALA A 44 -10.19 -10.18 -19.12
CA ALA A 44 -11.01 -9.69 -20.22
C ALA A 44 -12.43 -10.30 -20.13
N GLY A 45 -13.46 -9.46 -20.20
CA GLY A 45 -14.86 -9.79 -19.99
C GLY A 45 -15.37 -9.55 -18.57
N ASP A 46 -14.50 -9.30 -17.58
CA ASP A 46 -14.96 -8.92 -16.25
C ASP A 46 -15.53 -7.50 -16.24
N PRO A 47 -16.67 -7.26 -15.55
CA PRO A 47 -17.20 -5.92 -15.34
C PRO A 47 -16.33 -5.16 -14.35
N ALA A 48 -15.76 -4.04 -14.79
CA ALA A 48 -14.85 -3.23 -14.00
C ALA A 48 -14.99 -1.74 -14.33
N ALA A 49 -14.62 -0.90 -13.36
CA ALA A 49 -14.52 0.54 -13.56
C ALA A 49 -13.27 1.06 -12.85
N GLY A 50 -12.48 1.89 -13.53
CA GLY A 50 -11.24 2.45 -13.00
C GLY A 50 -10.08 2.37 -13.98
N GLN A 51 -8.88 2.60 -13.47
CA GLN A 51 -7.65 2.47 -14.24
C GLN A 51 -7.08 1.07 -14.05
N PHE A 52 -6.71 0.44 -15.15
CA PHE A 52 -6.17 -0.90 -15.16
C PHE A 52 -4.88 -0.94 -15.97
N GLU A 53 -3.95 -1.81 -15.57
CA GLU A 53 -2.71 -2.06 -16.28
C GLU A 53 -2.61 -3.53 -16.68
N CYS A 54 -2.22 -3.78 -17.92
CA CYS A 54 -2.06 -5.14 -18.43
C CYS A 54 -0.84 -5.79 -17.77
N VAL A 55 -1.04 -6.94 -17.12
CA VAL A 55 0.02 -7.67 -16.40
C VAL A 55 1.17 -8.09 -17.32
N SER A 56 0.87 -8.35 -18.60
CA SER A 56 1.88 -8.86 -19.55
C SER A 56 2.77 -7.77 -20.16
N CYS A 57 2.26 -6.55 -20.33
CA CYS A 57 2.99 -5.50 -21.07
C CYS A 57 3.03 -4.12 -20.38
N GLY A 58 2.33 -3.95 -19.26
CA GLY A 58 2.27 -2.67 -18.54
C GLY A 58 1.42 -1.59 -19.24
N HIS A 59 0.61 -1.96 -20.25
CA HIS A 59 -0.26 -1.00 -20.90
C HIS A 59 -1.41 -0.62 -19.96
N GLY A 60 -1.47 0.66 -19.58
CA GLY A 60 -2.46 1.17 -18.64
C GLY A 60 -3.50 2.08 -19.29
N GLU A 61 -4.78 1.80 -19.05
CA GLU A 61 -5.91 2.55 -19.62
C GLU A 61 -7.09 2.62 -18.64
N LEU A 62 -7.99 3.57 -18.86
CA LEU A 62 -9.23 3.73 -18.07
C LEU A 62 -10.36 2.94 -18.73
N TYR A 63 -10.98 2.02 -17.99
CA TYR A 63 -12.13 1.25 -18.46
C TYR A 63 -13.37 1.53 -17.59
N VAL A 64 -14.53 1.49 -18.23
CA VAL A 64 -15.85 1.50 -17.58
C VAL A 64 -16.73 0.51 -18.35
N GLY A 65 -17.08 -0.61 -17.72
CA GLY A 65 -17.85 -1.68 -18.35
C GLY A 65 -17.06 -2.99 -18.37
N GLU A 66 -17.09 -3.72 -19.48
CA GLU A 66 -16.36 -4.98 -19.62
C GLU A 66 -14.91 -4.73 -20.05
N LEU A 67 -13.96 -5.39 -19.38
CA LEU A 67 -12.54 -5.26 -19.74
C LEU A 67 -12.27 -5.90 -21.11
N PRO A 68 -11.66 -5.18 -22.08
CA PRO A 68 -11.28 -5.78 -23.35
C PRO A 68 -10.00 -6.62 -23.22
N THR A 69 -9.60 -7.30 -24.29
CA THR A 69 -8.23 -7.79 -24.41
C THR A 69 -7.26 -6.63 -24.61
N CYS A 70 -6.02 -6.78 -24.13
CA CYS A 70 -5.03 -5.73 -24.25
C CYS A 70 -4.73 -5.42 -25.74
N PRO A 71 -4.89 -4.18 -26.20
CA PRO A 71 -4.67 -3.83 -27.61
C PRO A 71 -3.20 -3.94 -28.04
N SER A 72 -2.25 -3.96 -27.10
CA SER A 72 -0.82 -4.01 -27.42
C SER A 72 -0.26 -5.44 -27.51
N CYS A 73 -0.70 -6.35 -26.64
CA CYS A 73 -0.14 -7.71 -26.56
C CYS A 73 -1.17 -8.84 -26.64
N ALA A 74 -2.46 -8.50 -26.82
CA ALA A 74 -3.59 -9.43 -26.76
C ALA A 74 -3.73 -10.20 -25.43
N GLY A 75 -3.05 -9.77 -24.36
CA GLY A 75 -3.20 -10.32 -23.02
C GLY A 75 -4.62 -10.12 -22.48
N ALA A 76 -5.07 -11.04 -21.62
CA ALA A 76 -6.42 -11.03 -21.05
C ALA A 76 -6.42 -10.81 -19.53
N LEU A 77 -5.28 -10.41 -18.95
CA LEU A 77 -5.11 -10.20 -17.51
C LEU A 77 -4.81 -8.73 -17.24
N TRP A 78 -5.58 -8.17 -16.33
CA TRP A 78 -5.55 -6.78 -15.91
C TRP A 78 -5.37 -6.69 -14.40
N GLU A 79 -4.57 -5.72 -13.98
CA GLU A 79 -4.38 -5.35 -12.58
C GLU A 79 -4.99 -3.98 -12.34
N ARG A 80 -5.69 -3.77 -11.23
CA ARG A 80 -6.24 -2.46 -10.88
C ARG A 80 -5.11 -1.55 -10.41
N SER A 81 -4.85 -0.47 -11.14
CA SER A 81 -3.79 0.48 -10.80
C SER A 81 -4.32 1.56 -9.87
N ALA A 82 -3.66 1.77 -8.74
CA ALA A 82 -3.91 2.95 -7.91
C ALA A 82 -3.46 4.19 -8.70
N TRP A 83 -4.42 5.02 -9.14
CA TRP A 83 -4.09 6.26 -9.84
C TRP A 83 -3.30 7.16 -8.89
N THR A 84 -2.03 7.38 -9.21
CA THR A 84 -1.23 8.45 -8.63
C THR A 84 -0.49 9.16 -9.76
N PRO A 85 -0.29 10.49 -9.68
CA PRO A 85 0.42 11.25 -10.72
C PRO A 85 1.86 10.77 -10.93
N PHE A 86 2.41 9.98 -10.00
CA PHE A 86 3.76 9.45 -10.04
C PHE A 86 3.82 7.93 -10.19
N ALA A 87 2.69 7.23 -10.44
CA ALA A 87 2.66 5.76 -10.50
C ALA A 87 3.74 5.19 -11.44
N ARG A 88 3.88 5.76 -12.64
CA ARG A 88 4.89 5.35 -13.63
C ARG A 88 6.33 5.62 -13.16
N VAL A 89 6.56 6.73 -12.45
CA VAL A 89 7.87 7.06 -11.88
C VAL A 89 8.20 6.12 -10.73
N LEU A 90 7.22 5.82 -9.86
CA LEU A 90 7.37 4.87 -8.76
C LEU A 90 7.63 3.46 -9.26
N SER A 91 6.93 2.98 -10.29
CA SER A 91 7.22 1.67 -10.91
C SER A 91 8.62 1.63 -11.54
N ALA A 92 9.04 2.71 -12.21
CA ALA A 92 10.37 2.80 -12.80
C ALA A 92 11.50 2.89 -11.74
N LEU A 93 11.24 3.51 -10.60
CA LEU A 93 12.17 3.56 -9.46
C LEU A 93 12.18 2.24 -8.67
N GLY A 94 11.02 1.59 -8.50
CA GLY A 94 10.89 0.28 -7.88
C GLY A 94 11.68 -0.80 -8.62
N GLY A 95 11.67 -0.78 -9.95
CA GLY A 95 12.53 -1.66 -10.76
C GLY A 95 14.04 -1.39 -10.62
N ARG A 96 14.44 -0.25 -10.04
CA ARG A 96 15.85 0.13 -9.78
C ARG A 96 16.30 -0.13 -8.35
N LEU A 97 15.38 -0.47 -7.44
CA LEU A 97 15.65 -0.84 -6.05
C LEU A 97 15.40 -2.33 -5.85
N ASN A 98 16.01 -3.18 -6.69
CA ASN A 98 16.17 -4.60 -6.37
C ASN A 98 17.43 -4.75 -5.50
N TYR A 99 17.25 -5.17 -4.24
CA TYR A 99 18.32 -5.67 -3.36
C TYR A 99 18.39 -7.19 -3.43
#